data_AF-A0A067K9Z0-F1
#
_entry.id   AF-A0A067K9Z0-F1
#
_cell.length_a   1.000
_cell.length_b   1.000
_cell.length_c   1.000
_cell.angle_alpha   90.00
_cell.angle_beta   90.00
_cell.angle_gamma   90.00
#
_symmetry.space_group_name_H-M   'P 1'
#
loop_
_entity.id
_entity.type
_entity.pdbx_description
1 polymer ?
#
loop_
_entity_poly.entity_id
_entity_poly.type
_entity_poly.pdbx_seq_one_letter_code
_entity_poly.pdbx_strand_id
1 'polypeptide(L)'
;MESAFEFIINNNGITSEAHYPYNGNDGTCNTNEAASQITNITDYEAVPTNSEGELLKALNHGVAVVGYGESSDDEAKYWIVKNSWGAEWGEKAYIRMKRDIDAEEGPLWDCHGCFLSNYLIN
;
A
#
# COMPACT_ATOMS: atom_id res chain seq x y z
N MET A 1 1.70 -8.40 3.83
CA MET A 1 1.29 -7.46 4.93
C MET A 1 0.55 -8.17 6.06
N GLU A 2 0.28 -9.47 5.90
CA GLU A 2 -0.55 -10.32 6.74
C GLU A 2 -0.01 -10.41 8.16
N SER A 3 1.31 -10.59 8.31
CA SER A 3 1.98 -10.65 9.63
C SER A 3 1.80 -9.38 10.47
N ALA A 4 1.69 -8.21 9.82
CA ALA A 4 1.43 -6.96 10.54
C ALA A 4 -0.01 -6.92 11.05
N PHE A 5 -0.98 -7.38 10.26
CA PHE A 5 -2.38 -7.48 10.70
C PHE A 5 -2.56 -8.51 11.80
N GLU A 6 -1.94 -9.69 11.66
CA GLU A 6 -1.92 -10.73 12.70
C GLU A 6 -1.35 -10.19 14.02
N PHE A 7 -0.28 -9.39 13.97
CA PHE A 7 0.27 -8.75 15.16
C PHE A 7 -0.76 -7.85 15.85
N ILE A 8 -1.50 -7.03 15.10
CA ILE A 8 -2.51 -6.13 15.69
C ILE A 8 -3.62 -6.95 16.36
N ILE A 9 -4.05 -8.05 15.75
CA ILE A 9 -5.07 -8.96 16.32
C ILE A 9 -4.54 -9.60 17.61
N ASN A 10 -3.35 -10.21 17.55
CA ASN A 10 -2.76 -10.93 18.68
C ASN A 10 -2.37 -10.01 19.84
N ASN A 11 -1.97 -8.77 19.53
CA ASN A 11 -1.68 -7.76 20.53
C ASN A 11 -2.94 -7.09 21.07
N ASN A 12 -4.14 -7.38 20.52
CA ASN A 12 -5.42 -6.75 20.87
C ASN A 12 -5.52 -5.25 20.52
N GLY A 13 -4.62 -4.75 19.66
CA GLY A 13 -4.62 -3.39 19.14
C GLY A 13 -3.24 -2.82 18.87
N ILE A 14 -3.24 -1.59 18.37
CA ILE A 14 -2.05 -0.78 18.10
C ILE A 14 -2.20 0.63 18.69
N THR A 15 -1.08 1.25 19.03
CA THR A 15 -1.03 2.60 19.57
C THR A 15 -1.01 3.67 18.47
N SER A 16 -1.08 4.94 18.87
CA SER A 16 -1.07 6.09 17.96
C SER A 16 0.35 6.52 17.62
N GLU A 17 0.54 7.13 16.45
CA GLU A 17 1.80 7.76 16.04
C GLU A 17 2.29 8.81 17.06
N ALA A 18 1.38 9.53 17.72
CA ALA A 18 1.75 10.51 18.75
C ALA A 18 2.32 9.86 20.02
N HIS A 19 1.95 8.61 20.29
CA HIS A 19 2.41 7.85 21.46
C HIS A 19 3.61 6.96 21.16
N TYR A 20 3.75 6.51 19.90
CA TYR A 20 4.91 5.76 19.41
C TYR A 20 5.36 6.33 18.06
N PRO A 21 6.17 7.42 18.07
CA PRO A 21 6.56 8.11 16.85
C PRO A 21 7.51 7.31 15.94
N TYR A 22 7.39 7.52 14.64
CA TYR A 22 8.25 6.93 13.63
C TYR A 22 9.65 7.57 13.67
N ASN A 23 10.66 6.72 13.88
CA ASN A 23 12.07 7.15 14.02
C ASN A 23 12.92 6.86 12.78
N GLY A 24 12.38 6.22 11.74
CA GLY A 24 13.11 5.89 10.51
C GLY A 24 14.26 4.89 10.67
N ASN A 25 14.35 4.18 11.81
CA ASN A 25 15.41 3.23 12.12
C ASN A 25 14.85 2.06 12.92
N ASP A 26 15.50 0.91 12.82
CA ASP A 26 15.18 -0.25 13.66
C ASP A 26 15.52 0.05 15.12
N GLY A 27 14.57 -0.21 16.01
CA GLY A 27 14.71 0.01 17.44
C GLY A 27 14.24 -1.20 18.25
N THR A 28 14.44 -1.13 19.57
CA THR A 28 13.89 -2.13 20.49
C THR A 28 12.41 -1.84 20.76
N CYS A 29 11.58 -2.89 20.79
CA CYS A 29 10.16 -2.78 21.12
C CYS A 29 9.98 -2.22 22.55
N ASN A 30 9.28 -1.09 22.68
CA ASN A 30 8.87 -0.55 23.97
C ASN A 30 7.44 -1.01 24.31
N THR A 31 7.34 -2.04 25.16
CA THR A 31 6.06 -2.65 25.53
C THR A 31 5.17 -1.74 26.38
N ASN A 32 5.76 -0.80 27.12
CA ASN A 32 4.99 0.13 27.96
C ASN A 32 4.20 1.13 27.11
N GLU A 33 4.80 1.64 26.03
CA GLU A 33 4.13 2.53 25.07
C GLU A 33 3.19 1.74 24.15
N ALA A 34 3.60 0.56 23.71
CA ALA A 34 2.77 -0.31 22.87
C ALA A 34 1.49 -0.81 23.59
N ALA A 35 1.45 -0.76 24.92
CA ALA A 35 0.27 -1.13 25.71
C ALA A 35 -0.87 -0.11 25.61
N SER A 36 -0.60 1.14 25.20
CA SER A 36 -1.64 2.16 25.00
C SER A 36 -2.34 1.98 23.66
N GLN A 37 -3.21 0.98 23.58
CA GLN A 37 -3.93 0.62 22.36
C GLN A 37 -5.12 1.54 22.15
N ILE A 38 -5.19 2.15 20.97
CA ILE A 38 -6.26 3.08 20.60
C ILE A 38 -7.20 2.53 19.53
N THR A 39 -6.76 1.52 18.78
CA THR A 39 -7.54 0.90 17.71
C THR A 39 -7.17 -0.57 17.58
N ASN A 40 -8.13 -1.40 17.21
CA ASN A 40 -7.93 -2.82 16.94
C ASN A 40 -8.63 -3.21 15.63
N ILE A 41 -8.24 -4.37 15.13
CA ILE A 41 -8.92 -5.05 14.03
C ILE A 41 -9.29 -6.44 14.52
N THR A 42 -10.41 -6.98 14.02
CA THR A 42 -10.90 -8.30 14.40
C THR A 42 -10.50 -9.37 13.39
N ASP A 43 -10.33 -8.98 12.12
CA ASP A 43 -10.05 -9.89 11.02
C ASP A 43 -9.42 -9.14 9.83
N TYR A 44 -8.83 -9.89 8.89
CA TYR A 44 -8.40 -9.41 7.58
C TYR A 44 -8.66 -10.48 6.53
N GLU A 45 -9.02 -10.07 5.31
CA GLU A 45 -9.23 -10.99 4.21
C GLU A 45 -8.23 -10.71 3.10
N ALA A 46 -7.58 -11.76 2.61
CA ALA A 46 -6.76 -11.67 1.41
C ALA A 46 -7.69 -11.61 0.20
N VAL A 47 -7.59 -10.55 -0.60
CA VAL A 47 -8.34 -10.45 -1.85
C VAL A 47 -7.94 -11.62 -2.76
N PRO A 48 -8.91 -12.39 -3.31
CA PRO A 48 -8.59 -13.57 -4.11
C PRO A 48 -7.77 -13.17 -5.34
N THR A 49 -6.70 -13.94 -5.57
CA THR A 49 -5.77 -13.71 -6.68
C THR A 49 -6.41 -14.16 -7.98
N ASN A 50 -7.09 -13.25 -8.69
CA ASN A 50 -7.88 -13.64 -9.85
C ASN A 50 -7.11 -13.68 -11.18
N SER A 51 -5.91 -13.09 -11.27
CA SER A 51 -4.96 -13.27 -12.39
C SER A 51 -3.65 -12.51 -12.10
N GLU A 52 -3.03 -12.78 -10.95
CA GLU A 52 -1.89 -12.00 -10.42
C GLU A 52 -0.84 -12.92 -9.75
N GLY A 53 -0.74 -14.18 -10.20
CA GLY A 53 0.10 -15.21 -9.57
C GLY A 53 1.60 -14.91 -9.60
N GLU A 54 2.03 -14.02 -10.49
CA GLU A 54 3.40 -13.55 -10.51
C GLU A 54 3.58 -12.13 -9.90
N LEU A 55 2.50 -11.36 -9.69
CA LEU A 55 2.53 -10.06 -9.00
C LEU A 55 3.13 -10.19 -7.59
N LEU A 56 2.87 -11.33 -6.95
CA LEU A 56 3.41 -11.72 -5.66
C LEU A 56 4.93 -11.97 -5.68
N LYS A 57 5.54 -12.24 -6.84
CA LYS A 57 6.97 -12.55 -6.95
C LYS A 57 7.87 -11.31 -7.02
N ALA A 58 7.32 -10.14 -7.34
CA ALA A 58 8.06 -8.88 -7.45
C ALA A 58 7.60 -7.79 -6.45
N LEU A 59 6.85 -8.15 -5.41
CA LEU A 59 6.38 -7.21 -4.39
C LEU A 59 7.54 -6.77 -3.48
N ASN A 60 8.34 -5.82 -3.95
CA ASN A 60 9.43 -5.23 -3.18
C ASN A 60 8.98 -4.01 -2.33
N HIS A 61 7.75 -3.52 -2.54
CA HIS A 61 7.24 -2.32 -1.91
C HIS A 61 5.74 -2.44 -1.57
N GLY A 62 5.39 -2.13 -0.33
CA GLY A 62 4.00 -2.13 0.14
C GLY A 62 3.36 -0.76 -0.03
N VAL A 63 2.21 -0.71 -0.72
CA VAL A 63 1.42 0.51 -0.96
C VAL A 63 -0.05 0.26 -0.65
N ALA A 64 -0.84 1.33 -0.49
CA ALA A 64 -2.26 1.22 -0.17
C ALA A 64 -3.12 1.82 -1.28
N VAL A 65 -4.04 1.04 -1.85
CA VAL A 65 -5.09 1.55 -2.73
C VAL A 65 -6.14 2.28 -1.88
N VAL A 66 -6.44 3.53 -2.20
CA VAL A 66 -7.38 4.37 -1.44
C VAL A 66 -8.62 4.79 -2.25
N GLY A 67 -8.66 4.46 -3.53
CA GLY A 67 -9.79 4.81 -4.40
C GLY A 67 -9.59 4.31 -5.82
N TYR A 68 -10.59 4.59 -6.65
CA TYR A 68 -10.59 4.27 -8.08
C TYR A 68 -11.36 5.35 -8.84
N GLY A 69 -11.11 5.43 -10.14
CA GLY A 69 -11.82 6.33 -11.03
C GLY A 69 -11.75 5.89 -12.48
N GLU A 70 -12.31 6.74 -13.32
CA GLU A 70 -12.35 6.59 -14.77
C GLU A 70 -12.15 7.97 -15.38
N SER A 71 -11.20 8.07 -16.31
CA SER A 71 -10.97 9.30 -17.05
C SER A 71 -12.06 9.45 -18.12
N SER A 72 -12.73 10.61 -18.16
CA SER A 72 -13.71 10.93 -19.19
C SER A 72 -13.11 11.12 -20.58
N ASP A 73 -11.80 11.38 -20.64
CA ASP A 73 -11.12 11.77 -21.88
C ASP A 73 -10.67 10.55 -22.69
N ASP A 74 -10.23 9.50 -22.00
CA ASP A 74 -9.66 8.29 -22.62
C ASP A 74 -10.42 7.00 -22.25
N GLU A 75 -11.55 7.11 -21.54
CA GLU A 75 -12.31 5.98 -20.92
C GLU A 75 -11.42 5.05 -20.06
N ALA A 76 -10.25 5.56 -19.66
CA ALA A 76 -9.23 4.80 -18.95
C ALA A 76 -9.56 4.73 -17.47
N LYS A 77 -9.72 3.52 -16.97
CA LYS A 77 -9.91 3.25 -15.54
C LYS A 77 -8.59 3.29 -14.81
N TYR A 78 -8.61 3.74 -13.55
CA TYR A 78 -7.42 3.78 -12.71
C TYR A 78 -7.70 3.49 -11.23
N TRP A 79 -6.67 3.02 -10.53
CA TRP A 79 -6.56 2.95 -9.07
C TRP A 79 -5.83 4.19 -8.56
N ILE A 80 -6.26 4.71 -7.42
CA ILE A 80 -5.55 5.74 -6.66
C ILE A 80 -4.77 5.05 -5.57
N VAL A 81 -3.45 5.14 -5.63
CA VAL A 81 -2.55 4.46 -4.70
C VAL A 81 -1.80 5.50 -3.89
N LYS A 82 -1.84 5.35 -2.56
CA LYS A 82 -1.08 6.15 -1.61
C LYS A 82 0.27 5.50 -1.37
N ASN A 83 1.33 6.29 -1.48
CA ASN A 83 2.70 5.89 -1.22
C ASN A 83 3.22 6.47 0.11
N SER A 84 4.37 5.99 0.56
CA SER A 84 5.04 6.37 1.82
C SER A 84 6.35 7.16 1.60
N TRP A 85 6.62 7.64 0.38
CA TRP A 85 7.86 8.37 0.02
C TRP A 85 7.80 9.89 0.20
N GLY A 86 6.83 10.39 0.95
CA GLY A 86 6.64 11.82 1.22
C GLY A 86 5.79 12.54 0.17
N ALA A 87 5.31 13.73 0.54
CA ALA A 87 4.35 14.51 -0.26
C ALA A 87 4.93 15.07 -1.57
N GLU A 88 6.25 15.19 -1.67
CA GLU A 88 6.92 15.70 -2.88
C GLU A 88 6.94 14.67 -4.03
N TRP A 89 6.64 13.41 -3.74
CA TRP A 89 6.63 12.36 -4.74
C TRP A 89 5.25 12.23 -5.41
N GLY A 90 5.25 12.11 -6.73
CA GLY A 90 4.04 11.89 -7.53
C GLY A 90 3.02 13.02 -7.38
N GLU A 91 1.75 12.65 -7.22
CA GLU A 91 0.64 13.59 -7.04
C GLU A 91 0.35 13.78 -5.55
N LYS A 92 1.23 14.47 -4.83
CA LYS A 92 1.12 14.68 -3.37
C LYS A 92 1.17 13.37 -2.55
N ALA A 93 2.14 12.50 -2.83
CA ALA A 93 2.30 11.12 -2.33
C ALA A 93 1.33 10.09 -2.93
N TYR A 94 0.61 10.45 -3.99
CA TYR A 94 -0.29 9.52 -4.68
C TYR A 94 0.18 9.22 -6.11
N ILE A 95 -0.29 8.10 -6.63
CA ILE A 95 -0.14 7.72 -8.03
C ILE A 95 -1.46 7.16 -8.56
N ARG A 96 -1.79 7.50 -9.81
CA ARG A 96 -2.87 6.88 -10.57
C ARG A 96 -2.30 5.72 -11.37
N MET A 97 -2.72 4.50 -11.06
CA MET A 97 -2.29 3.29 -11.78
C MET A 97 -3.40 2.82 -12.70
N LYS A 98 -3.10 2.53 -13.97
CA LYS A 98 -4.10 2.00 -14.91
C LYS A 98 -4.76 0.72 -14.35
N ARG A 99 -6.08 0.62 -14.51
CA ARG A 99 -6.93 -0.48 -14.03
C ARG A 99 -7.57 -1.18 -15.22
N ASP A 100 -7.93 -2.44 -15.05
CA ASP A 100 -8.55 -3.28 -16.09
C ASP A 100 -7.70 -3.34 -17.37
N ILE A 101 -6.38 -3.47 -17.22
CA ILE A 101 -5.49 -3.69 -18.36
C ILE A 101 -5.43 -5.19 -18.66
N ASP A 102 -5.66 -5.58 -19.92
CA ASP A 102 -5.36 -6.91 -20.44
C ASP A 102 -3.84 -7.08 -20.62
N ALA A 103 -3.08 -6.82 -19.57
CA ALA A 103 -1.70 -7.26 -19.49
C ALA A 103 -1.74 -8.66 -18.88
N GLU A 104 -1.12 -9.64 -19.54
CA GLU A 104 -0.87 -10.99 -18.97
C GLU A 104 -0.26 -10.93 -17.56
N GLU A 105 0.32 -9.78 -17.19
CA GLU A 105 0.95 -9.53 -15.90
C GLU A 105 0.39 -8.31 -15.14
N GLY A 106 -0.56 -7.51 -15.62
CA GLY A 106 -1.06 -6.35 -14.85
C GLY A 106 -0.03 -5.21 -14.62
N PRO A 107 -0.44 -4.06 -14.05
CA PRO A 107 0.33 -2.80 -14.12
C PRO A 107 1.41 -2.64 -13.04
N LEU A 108 1.51 -3.58 -12.11
CA LEU A 108 2.26 -3.42 -10.85
C LEU A 108 3.72 -3.91 -10.92
N TRP A 109 4.19 -4.32 -12.10
CA TRP A 109 5.48 -5.01 -12.26
C TRP A 109 6.65 -4.15 -12.68
N ASP A 110 6.41 -2.95 -13.21
CA ASP A 110 7.49 -2.08 -13.66
C ASP A 110 8.02 -1.18 -12.52
N CYS A 111 8.16 -1.76 -11.32
CA CYS A 111 8.77 -1.11 -10.16
C CYS A 111 10.15 -1.72 -9.85
N HIS A 112 10.93 -2.04 -10.89
CA HIS A 112 12.37 -2.21 -10.78
C HIS A 112 13.06 -0.86 -11.02
N GLY A 113 13.04 0.01 -10.01
CA GLY A 113 14.04 1.08 -9.87
C GLY A 113 14.30 2.01 -11.06
N CYS A 114 13.34 2.28 -11.95
CA CYS A 114 13.47 3.28 -13.00
C CYS A 114 12.09 3.78 -13.43
N PHE A 115 11.86 5.09 -13.25
CA PHE A 115 10.88 5.93 -13.95
C PHE A 115 9.57 5.28 -14.41
N LEU A 116 8.49 5.58 -13.67
CA LEU A 116 7.08 5.40 -14.01
C LEU A 116 6.63 6.17 -15.28
N SER A 117 7.46 6.33 -16.31
CA SER A 117 7.15 7.22 -17.43
C SER A 117 6.08 6.65 -18.38
N ASN A 118 5.78 5.35 -18.34
CA ASN A 118 4.91 4.71 -19.33
C ASN A 118 3.51 4.33 -18.82
N TYR A 119 3.24 4.46 -17.51
CA TYR A 119 1.95 4.10 -16.91
C TYR A 119 1.26 5.26 -16.16
N LEU A 120 1.90 6.43 -16.10
CA LEU A 120 1.29 7.66 -15.61
C LEU A 120 0.35 8.21 -16.69
N ILE A 121 -0.93 8.35 -16.34
CA ILE A 121 -1.85 9.19 -17.09
C ILE A 121 -1.54 10.63 -16.67
N ASN A 122 -1.08 11.47 -17.60
CA ASN A 122 -0.93 12.92 -17.37
C ASN A 122 -2.30 13.52 -17.08
#